data_AF-A0A6N7LPY8-F1
#
_entry.id   AF-A0A6N7LPY8-F1
#
_cell.length_a   1.000
_cell.length_b   1.000
_cell.length_c   1.000
_cell.angle_alpha   90.00
_cell.angle_beta   90.00
_cell.angle_gamma   90.00
#
_symmetry.space_group_name_H-M   'P 1'
#
loop_
_entity.id
_entity.type
_entity.pdbx_description
1 polymer ?
#
loop_
_entity_poly.entity_id
_entity_poly.type
_entity_poly.pdbx_seq_one_letter_code
_entity_poly.pdbx_strand_id
1 'polypeptide(L)'
;MTEAKLIRKWVRVDDWGRLSEIDLVRLRREATVLSELLLSLNDDPYDLAGCCTPFLRGVMEGDLQLPVEGVPLAITRIEDAGVVFPEGFINAYCSFFMTAQGYRFDYDKIEHGDGDDGAGVWVDFEVERDGPG
;
A
#
# COMPACT_ATOMS: atom_id res chain seq x y z
N MET A 1 7.21 2.52 -36.62
CA MET A 1 6.10 3.16 -35.89
C MET A 1 6.01 2.46 -34.56
N THR A 2 6.45 3.11 -33.49
CA THR A 2 6.35 2.57 -32.12
C THR A 2 4.89 2.72 -31.68
N GLU A 3 4.24 1.62 -31.34
CA GLU A 3 2.85 1.65 -30.87
C GLU A 3 2.87 2.10 -29.40
N ALA A 4 2.42 3.33 -29.15
CA ALA A 4 2.30 3.84 -27.78
C ALA A 4 1.24 3.01 -27.05
N LYS A 5 1.62 2.37 -25.95
CA LYS A 5 0.67 1.61 -25.12
C LYS A 5 0.18 2.53 -24.00
N LEU A 6 -1.13 2.79 -23.99
CA LEU A 6 -1.78 3.44 -22.87
C LEU A 6 -1.83 2.44 -21.70
N ILE A 7 -1.27 2.83 -20.56
CA ILE A 7 -1.45 2.13 -19.28
C ILE A 7 -2.23 3.04 -18.34
N ARG A 8 -3.38 2.54 -17.89
CA ARG A 8 -4.17 3.21 -16.86
C ARG A 8 -3.58 2.90 -15.49
N LYS A 9 -3.26 3.94 -14.72
CA LYS A 9 -2.70 3.83 -13.37
C LYS A 9 -3.53 4.65 -12.39
N TRP A 10 -3.62 4.17 -11.16
CA TRP A 10 -4.21 4.95 -10.07
C TRP A 10 -3.14 5.83 -9.45
N VAL A 11 -3.47 7.11 -9.27
CA VAL A 11 -2.56 8.11 -8.76
C VAL A 11 -3.29 8.92 -7.69
N ARG A 12 -2.67 9.06 -6.53
CA ARG A 12 -3.15 9.99 -5.52
C ARG A 12 -2.63 11.39 -5.85
N VAL A 13 -3.51 12.37 -5.77
CA VAL A 13 -3.18 13.77 -5.98
C VAL A 13 -3.22 14.42 -4.60
N ASP A 14 -2.08 14.97 -4.15
CA ASP A 14 -2.08 15.78 -2.93
C ASP A 14 -2.70 17.17 -3.19
N ASP A 15 -2.94 17.95 -2.13
CA ASP A 15 -3.53 19.29 -2.22
C ASP A 15 -2.70 20.29 -3.06
N TRP A 16 -1.45 19.92 -3.37
CA TRP A 16 -0.54 20.70 -4.21
C TRP A 16 -0.46 20.19 -5.65
N GLY A 17 -1.28 19.19 -6.02
CA GLY A 17 -1.33 18.63 -7.36
C GLY A 17 -0.21 17.63 -7.67
N ARG A 18 0.53 17.14 -6.67
CA ARG A 18 1.57 16.13 -6.88
C ARG A 18 0.97 14.74 -6.98
N LEU A 19 1.46 14.02 -7.98
CA LEU A 19 1.08 12.66 -8.30
C LEU A 19 1.90 11.67 -7.46
N SER A 20 1.29 10.97 -6.51
CA SER A 20 1.88 9.78 -5.89
C SER A 20 1.29 8.51 -6.51
N GLU A 21 2.14 7.75 -7.19
CA GLU A 21 1.79 6.50 -7.86
C GLU A 21 1.70 5.34 -6.84
N ILE A 22 0.64 4.53 -6.93
CA ILE A 22 0.59 3.25 -6.21
C ILE A 22 1.33 2.19 -7.03
N ASP A 23 2.46 1.73 -6.51
CA ASP A 23 3.21 0.62 -7.11
C ASP A 23 2.51 -0.71 -6.79
N LEU A 24 1.70 -1.19 -7.75
CA LEU A 24 0.96 -2.45 -7.64
C LEU A 24 1.87 -3.69 -7.53
N VAL A 25 3.09 -3.64 -8.06
CA VAL A 25 4.05 -4.75 -7.95
C VAL A 25 4.59 -4.82 -6.53
N ARG A 26 4.97 -3.67 -5.97
CA ARG A 26 5.36 -3.54 -4.57
C ARG A 26 4.21 -3.93 -3.64
N LEU A 27 3.01 -3.43 -3.89
CA LEU A 27 1.83 -3.71 -3.08
C LEU A 27 1.53 -5.22 -3.01
N ARG A 28 1.63 -5.94 -4.13
CA ARG A 28 1.47 -7.40 -4.16
C ARG A 28 2.57 -8.13 -3.39
N ARG A 29 3.82 -7.67 -3.45
CA ARG A 29 4.93 -8.25 -2.67
C ARG A 29 4.71 -8.06 -1.18
N GLU A 30 4.34 -6.85 -0.77
CA GLU A 30 4.03 -6.52 0.63
C GLU A 30 2.82 -7.30 1.12
N ALA A 31 1.80 -7.49 0.28
CA ALA A 31 0.63 -8.33 0.60
C ALA A 31 1.02 -9.78 0.90
N THR A 32 1.88 -10.38 0.08
CA THR A 32 2.39 -11.75 0.31
C THR A 32 3.14 -11.85 1.62
N VAL A 33 4.08 -10.93 1.88
CA VAL A 33 4.87 -10.91 3.12
C VAL A 33 3.98 -10.75 4.35
N LEU A 34 3.04 -9.80 4.31
CA LEU A 34 2.11 -9.59 5.42
C LEU A 34 1.19 -10.81 5.64
N SER A 35 0.73 -11.45 4.57
CA SER A 35 -0.06 -12.68 4.67
C SER A 35 0.70 -13.81 5.36
N GLU A 36 1.97 -14.02 5.02
CA GLU A 36 2.80 -15.04 5.66
C GLU A 36 3.01 -14.76 7.15
N LEU A 37 3.23 -13.50 7.51
CA LEU A 37 3.44 -13.09 8.90
C LEU A 37 2.15 -13.20 9.73
N LEU A 38 0.99 -12.87 9.15
CA LEU A 38 -0.32 -13.05 9.80
C LEU A 38 -0.60 -14.52 10.11
N LEU A 39 -0.26 -15.44 9.20
CA LEU A 39 -0.39 -16.89 9.43
C LEU A 39 0.54 -17.40 10.55
N SER A 40 1.61 -16.66 10.84
CA SER A 40 2.58 -16.99 11.90
C SER A 40 2.22 -16.42 13.27
N LEU A 41 1.13 -15.64 13.38
CA LEU A 41 0.66 -15.12 14.66
C LEU A 41 0.12 -16.26 15.53
N ASN A 42 0.79 -16.52 16.65
CA ASN A 42 0.34 -17.48 17.66
C ASN A 42 -0.81 -16.94 18.52
N ASP A 43 -0.88 -15.61 18.66
CA ASP A 43 -1.94 -14.88 19.37
C ASP A 43 -2.32 -13.66 18.54
N ASP A 44 -3.62 -13.45 18.36
CA ASP A 44 -4.17 -12.36 17.56
C ASP A 44 -5.35 -11.69 18.30
N PRO A 45 -5.05 -10.94 19.38
CA PRO A 45 -6.07 -10.37 20.25
C PRO A 45 -6.89 -9.25 19.59
N TYR A 46 -6.46 -8.77 18.42
CA TYR A 46 -7.16 -7.73 17.66
C TYR A 46 -7.80 -8.23 16.38
N ASP A 47 -7.79 -9.55 16.15
CA ASP A 47 -8.26 -10.14 14.89
C ASP A 47 -7.61 -9.46 13.66
N LEU A 48 -6.30 -9.19 13.73
CA LEU A 48 -5.51 -8.63 12.64
C LEU A 48 -5.60 -9.49 11.39
N ALA A 49 -5.63 -10.82 11.55
CA ALA A 49 -5.82 -11.74 10.43
C ALA A 49 -7.18 -11.50 9.76
N GLY A 50 -8.29 -11.49 10.52
CA GLY A 50 -9.62 -11.20 9.99
C GLY A 50 -9.74 -9.80 9.39
N CYS A 51 -9.11 -8.81 10.02
CA CYS A 51 -9.14 -7.42 9.58
C CYS A 51 -8.30 -7.17 8.31
N CYS A 52 -7.15 -7.82 8.16
CA CYS A 52 -6.25 -7.61 7.02
C CYS A 52 -6.61 -8.47 5.81
N THR A 53 -7.19 -9.66 6.03
CA THR A 53 -7.50 -10.62 4.97
C THR A 53 -8.29 -10.02 3.80
N PRO A 54 -9.34 -9.20 4.01
CA PRO A 54 -10.07 -8.57 2.91
C PRO A 54 -9.19 -7.71 2.00
N PHE A 55 -8.25 -6.94 2.57
CA PHE A 55 -7.33 -6.10 1.81
C PHE A 55 -6.30 -6.94 1.06
N LEU A 56 -5.74 -7.96 1.72
CA LEU A 56 -4.74 -8.84 1.12
C LEU A 56 -5.33 -9.63 -0.05
N ARG A 57 -6.51 -10.23 0.15
CA ARG A 57 -7.25 -10.91 -0.93
C ARG A 57 -7.55 -9.92 -2.05
N GLY A 58 -8.02 -8.73 -1.69
CA GLY A 58 -8.33 -7.65 -2.62
C GLY A 58 -7.17 -7.31 -3.57
N VAL A 59 -5.95 -7.20 -3.03
CA VAL A 59 -4.74 -6.92 -3.81
C VAL A 59 -4.37 -8.07 -4.73
N MET A 60 -4.52 -9.31 -4.24
CA MET A 60 -4.14 -10.51 -4.98
C MET A 60 -5.12 -10.82 -6.12
N GLU A 61 -6.41 -10.61 -5.89
CA GLU A 61 -7.48 -10.79 -6.87
C GLU A 61 -7.61 -9.59 -7.82
N GLY A 62 -7.08 -8.43 -7.42
CA GLY A 62 -7.09 -7.20 -8.22
C GLY A 62 -8.43 -6.48 -8.21
N ASP A 63 -9.26 -6.74 -7.21
CA ASP A 63 -10.58 -6.13 -6.97
C ASP A 63 -10.57 -5.11 -5.81
N LEU A 64 -9.43 -4.93 -5.12
CA LEU A 64 -9.31 -3.88 -4.11
C LEU A 64 -9.44 -2.50 -4.74
N GLN A 65 -10.37 -1.71 -4.22
CA GLN A 65 -10.46 -0.29 -4.53
C GLN A 65 -9.28 0.43 -3.88
N LEU A 66 -8.51 1.13 -4.70
CA LEU A 66 -7.34 1.90 -4.29
C LEU A 66 -7.62 3.40 -4.53
N PRO A 67 -7.08 4.32 -3.68
CA PRO A 67 -6.31 4.00 -2.49
C PRO A 67 -7.24 3.43 -1.42
N VAL A 68 -6.68 2.70 -0.46
CA VAL A 68 -7.48 2.27 0.68
C VAL A 68 -7.77 3.48 1.56
N GLU A 69 -9.04 3.70 1.90
CA GLU A 69 -9.42 4.70 2.90
C GLU A 69 -9.32 4.08 4.30
N GLY A 70 -8.39 4.60 5.11
CA GLY A 70 -8.14 4.12 6.48
C GLY A 70 -7.23 2.89 6.59
N VAL A 71 -6.90 2.53 7.83
CA VAL A 71 -6.19 1.28 8.17
C VAL A 71 -7.01 0.52 9.22
N PRO A 72 -7.00 -0.83 9.21
CA PRO A 72 -7.80 -1.61 10.14
C PRO A 72 -7.47 -1.35 11.62
N LEU A 73 -6.20 -1.08 11.92
CA LEU A 73 -5.75 -0.72 13.26
C LEU A 73 -4.58 0.26 13.19
N ALA A 74 -4.63 1.32 13.98
CA ALA A 74 -3.51 2.26 14.11
C ALA A 74 -2.30 1.56 14.75
N ILE A 75 -1.11 1.75 14.18
CA ILE A 75 0.14 1.11 14.63
C ILE A 75 0.41 1.37 16.11
N THR A 76 0.12 2.58 16.60
CA THR A 76 0.28 2.94 18.02
C THR A 76 -0.52 2.02 18.95
N ARG A 77 -1.70 1.55 18.52
CA ARG A 77 -2.50 0.59 19.29
C ARG A 77 -1.95 -0.84 19.24
N ILE A 78 -1.21 -1.18 18.17
CA ILE A 78 -0.55 -2.47 18.02
C ILE A 78 0.67 -2.54 18.96
N GLU A 79 1.45 -1.45 19.04
CA GLU A 79 2.64 -1.38 19.89
C GLU A 79 2.28 -1.33 21.39
N ASP A 80 1.21 -0.62 21.76
CA ASP A 80 0.72 -0.50 23.15
C ASP A 80 0.08 -1.79 23.69
N ALA A 81 -0.18 -2.78 22.82
CA ALA A 81 -0.88 -4.01 23.15
C ALA A 81 -0.15 -4.94 24.12
N GLY A 82 1.17 -4.80 24.23
CA GLY A 82 2.02 -5.77 24.94
C GLY A 82 2.09 -7.15 24.26
N VAL A 83 1.66 -7.25 22.99
CA VAL A 83 1.73 -8.47 22.18
C VAL A 83 3.09 -8.56 21.50
N VAL A 84 3.70 -9.74 21.53
CA VAL A 84 4.96 -9.99 20.82
C VAL A 84 4.63 -10.45 19.40
N PHE A 85 4.85 -9.56 18.44
CA PHE A 85 4.69 -9.88 17.03
C PHE A 85 5.94 -10.57 16.45
N PRO A 86 5.79 -11.37 15.38
CA PRO A 86 6.90 -11.88 14.59
C PRO A 86 7.84 -10.75 14.15
N GLU A 87 9.13 -11.06 14.03
CA GLU A 87 10.11 -10.10 13.53
C GLU A 87 9.67 -9.55 12.17
N GLY A 88 9.72 -8.22 12.02
CA GLY A 88 9.34 -7.54 10.78
C GLY A 88 7.83 -7.39 10.55
N PHE A 89 6.95 -7.92 11.42
CA PHE A 89 5.49 -7.78 11.27
C PHE A 89 5.04 -6.33 11.18
N ILE A 90 5.44 -5.49 12.14
CA ILE A 90 5.06 -4.07 12.17
C ILE A 90 5.51 -3.38 10.88
N ASN A 91 6.74 -3.62 10.44
CA ASN A 91 7.26 -3.05 9.20
C ASN A 91 6.48 -3.50 7.96
N ALA A 92 6.11 -4.78 7.87
CA ALA A 92 5.32 -5.32 6.77
C ALA A 92 3.90 -4.74 6.77
N TYR A 93 3.26 -4.65 7.94
CA TYR A 93 1.95 -4.05 8.13
C TYR A 93 1.94 -2.58 7.68
N CYS A 94 2.89 -1.79 8.18
CA CYS A 94 3.02 -0.39 7.82
C CYS A 94 3.26 -0.23 6.32
N SER A 95 4.23 -0.96 5.77
CA SER A 95 4.61 -0.84 4.36
C SER A 95 3.43 -1.13 3.44
N PHE A 96 2.72 -2.23 3.70
CA PHE A 96 1.54 -2.60 2.93
C PHE A 96 0.47 -1.50 2.91
N PHE A 97 0.04 -1.03 4.09
CA PHE A 97 -1.03 -0.03 4.17
C PHE A 97 -0.61 1.34 3.66
N MET A 98 0.65 1.73 3.86
CA MET A 98 1.18 2.98 3.28
C MET A 98 1.18 2.92 1.75
N THR A 99 1.66 1.82 1.15
CA THR A 99 1.61 1.62 -0.29
C THR A 99 0.17 1.59 -0.79
N ALA A 100 -0.73 0.89 -0.09
CA ALA A 100 -2.15 0.79 -0.45
C ALA A 100 -2.88 2.15 -0.39
N GLN A 101 -2.43 3.04 0.48
CA GLN A 101 -2.91 4.42 0.59
C GLN A 101 -2.24 5.39 -0.40
N GLY A 102 -1.25 4.93 -1.16
CA GLY A 102 -0.47 5.76 -2.08
C GLY A 102 0.49 6.72 -1.40
N TYR A 103 0.90 6.44 -0.16
CA TYR A 103 2.02 7.13 0.48
C TYR A 103 3.33 6.60 -0.07
N ARG A 104 4.20 7.51 -0.54
CA ARG A 104 5.54 7.17 -1.03
C ARG A 104 6.56 7.46 0.07
N PHE A 105 7.14 6.42 0.66
CA PHE A 105 8.38 6.54 1.44
C PHE A 105 9.56 6.50 0.46
N ASP A 106 10.17 7.65 0.17
CA ASP A 106 11.62 7.69 -0.03
C ASP A 106 12.23 7.77 1.37
N TYR A 107 12.91 6.71 1.80
CA TYR A 107 13.46 6.55 3.16
C TYR A 107 14.45 7.67 3.60
N ASP A 108 14.79 8.62 2.72
CA ASP A 108 15.80 9.64 2.96
C ASP A 108 15.26 11.01 3.41
N LYS A 109 13.94 11.27 3.42
CA LYS A 109 13.40 12.57 3.86
C LYS A 109 12.01 12.47 4.48
N ILE A 110 11.95 12.48 5.81
CA ILE A 110 10.70 12.70 6.55
C ILE A 110 10.72 14.13 7.09
N GLU A 111 9.99 15.02 6.44
CA GLU A 111 9.48 16.25 7.05
C GLU A 111 7.95 16.15 7.06
N HIS A 112 7.35 16.25 8.26
CA HIS A 112 5.90 16.24 8.44
C HIS A 112 5.31 17.58 7.98
N GLY A 113 4.26 17.52 7.15
CA GLY A 113 3.38 18.65 6.86
C GLY A 113 1.94 18.26 7.18
N ASP A 114 1.27 19.09 7.97
CA ASP A 114 -0.16 18.95 8.29
C ASP A 114 -1.01 19.14 7.02
N GLY A 115 -1.90 18.19 6.73
CA GLY A 115 -2.87 18.28 5.63
C GLY A 115 -3.56 16.95 5.34
N ASP A 116 -4.86 16.91 5.62
CA ASP A 116 -5.79 15.78 5.47
C ASP A 116 -6.48 15.81 4.08
N ASP A 117 -6.94 14.64 3.62
CA ASP A 117 -7.85 14.40 2.46
C ASP A 117 -7.34 14.59 1.01
N GLY A 118 -6.41 13.73 0.58
CA GLY A 118 -6.02 13.62 -0.84
C GLY A 118 -6.94 12.70 -1.66
N ALA A 119 -7.66 13.24 -2.65
CA ALA A 119 -8.47 12.48 -3.60
C ALA A 119 -7.61 11.73 -4.64
N GLY A 120 -7.94 10.46 -4.91
CA GLY A 120 -7.26 9.67 -5.96
C GLY A 120 -7.98 9.74 -7.32
N VAL A 121 -7.22 9.59 -8.40
CA VAL A 121 -7.72 9.62 -9.79
C VAL A 121 -7.07 8.52 -10.65
N TRP A 122 -7.81 8.01 -11.64
CA TRP A 122 -7.25 7.17 -12.71
C TRP A 122 -6.61 8.06 -13.77
N VAL A 123 -5.33 7.86 -14.05
CA VAL A 123 -4.57 8.57 -15.09
C VAL A 123 -4.12 7.59 -16.16
N ASP A 124 -4.36 7.92 -17.43
CA ASP A 124 -3.87 7.16 -18.57
C ASP A 124 -2.48 7.69 -18.96
N PHE A 125 -1.46 6.84 -18.88
CA PHE A 125 -0.08 7.16 -19.26
C PHE A 125 0.24 6.53 -20.62
N GLU A 126 0.74 7.32 -21.55
CA GLU A 126 1.37 6.80 -22.77
C GLU A 126 2.76 6.29 -22.43
N VAL A 127 3.00 4.99 -22.63
CA VAL A 127 4.34 4.42 -22.54
C VAL A 127 4.84 4.13 -23.94
N GLU A 128 5.91 4.83 -24.31
CA GLU A 128 6.70 4.47 -25.49
C GLU A 128 7.44 3.17 -25.18
N ARG A 129 7.25 2.16 -26.02
CA ARG A 129 8.09 0.95 -25.97
C ARG A 129 9.50 1.33 -26.44
N ASP A 130 10.40 1.60 -25.51
CA ASP A 130 11.82 1.42 -25.75
C ASP A 130 12.10 -0.09 -25.81
N GLY A 131 11.88 -0.67 -26.99
CA GLY A 131 12.38 -2.00 -27.30
C GLY A 131 13.87 -1.92 -27.63
N PRO A 132 14.71 -2.88 -27.21
CA PRO A 132 16.06 -2.98 -27.73
C PRO A 132 15.97 -3.34 -29.22
N GLY A 133 16.65 -2.55 -30.06
CA GLY A 133 16.92 -2.89 -31.46
C GLY A 133 17.82 -4.11 -31.60
#